data_AF-A0A952VSM2-F1
#
_entry.id   AF-A0A952VSM2-F1
#
_cell.length_a   1.000
_cell.length_b   1.000
_cell.length_c   1.000
_cell.angle_alpha   90.00
_cell.angle_beta   90.00
_cell.angle_gamma   90.00
#
_symmetry.space_group_name_H-M   'P 1'
#
loop_
_entity.id
_entity.type
_entity.pdbx_description
1 polymer ?
#
loop_
_entity_poly.entity_id
_entity_poly.type
_entity_poly.pdbx_seq_one_letter_code
_entity_poly.pdbx_strand_id
1 'polypeptide(L)'
;MTLLRLLATLFFLSATTSHADMGFDERYERDYNIFNPVNKYQSDNPLNPVNTYDPDSAFNPINRYDPGNPTNPINQYSSNNPFNPVNRYHPDNPLNPVNKFNPAVPFAPLDGKRR
;
A
#
# COMPACT_ATOMS: atom_id res chain seq x y z
N MET A 1 20.49 -30.18 -31.11
CA MET A 1 20.88 -29.86 -29.71
C MET A 1 20.72 -28.38 -29.35
N THR A 2 20.39 -27.49 -30.29
CA THR A 2 20.25 -26.04 -30.06
C THR A 2 18.82 -25.64 -29.66
N LEU A 3 17.80 -26.27 -30.26
CA LEU A 3 16.38 -25.97 -29.97
C LEU A 3 15.97 -26.34 -28.54
N LEU A 4 16.41 -27.50 -28.04
CA LEU A 4 16.13 -27.94 -26.67
C LEU A 4 16.81 -27.04 -25.62
N ARG A 5 18.00 -26.51 -25.95
CA ARG A 5 18.70 -25.52 -25.10
C ARG A 5 17.98 -24.17 -25.11
N LEU A 6 17.47 -23.73 -26.26
CA LEU A 6 16.70 -22.50 -26.39
C LEU A 6 15.37 -22.57 -25.61
N LEU A 7 14.67 -23.70 -25.71
CA LEU A 7 13.43 -23.96 -24.97
C LEU A 7 13.68 -24.01 -23.46
N ALA A 8 14.77 -24.65 -23.04
CA ALA A 8 15.19 -24.69 -21.64
C ALA A 8 15.55 -23.29 -21.13
N THR A 9 16.28 -22.47 -21.89
CA THR A 9 16.59 -21.08 -21.49
C THR A 9 15.34 -20.21 -21.39
N LEU A 10 14.36 -20.40 -22.28
CA LEU A 10 13.08 -19.67 -22.21
C LEU A 10 12.27 -20.08 -20.97
N PHE A 11 12.29 -21.37 -20.64
CA PHE A 11 11.61 -21.93 -19.46
C PHE A 11 12.25 -21.46 -18.14
N PHE A 12 13.59 -21.36 -18.09
CA PHE A 12 14.31 -20.79 -16.95
C PHE A 12 14.09 -19.28 -16.80
N LEU A 13 13.86 -18.55 -17.90
CA LEU A 13 13.54 -17.12 -17.86
C LEU A 13 12.12 -16.85 -17.34
N SER A 14 11.19 -17.79 -17.52
CA SER A 14 9.80 -17.67 -17.04
C SER A 14 9.60 -17.98 -15.55
N ALA A 15 10.63 -18.44 -14.84
CA ALA A 15 10.49 -18.93 -13.46
C ALA A 15 10.66 -17.84 -12.38
N THR A 16 11.01 -16.61 -12.73
CA THR A 16 11.02 -15.51 -11.75
C THR A 16 9.66 -14.82 -11.75
N THR A 17 8.63 -15.50 -11.26
CA THR A 17 7.47 -14.79 -10.71
C THR A 17 7.97 -14.06 -9.47
N SER A 18 8.42 -12.81 -9.62
CA SER A 18 8.52 -11.90 -8.48
C SER A 18 7.08 -11.79 -7.98
N HIS A 19 6.79 -12.47 -6.88
CA HIS A 19 5.58 -12.25 -6.13
C HIS A 19 5.75 -10.87 -5.54
N ALA A 20 5.41 -9.84 -6.32
CA ALA A 20 5.11 -8.54 -5.75
C ALA A 20 3.96 -8.83 -4.80
N ASP A 21 4.20 -8.73 -3.50
CA ASP A 21 3.10 -8.70 -2.54
C ASP A 21 2.28 -7.47 -2.92
N MET A 22 1.24 -7.68 -3.73
CA MET A 22 0.29 -6.66 -4.17
C MET A 22 -0.61 -6.34 -2.98
N GLY A 23 -0.01 -5.82 -1.92
CA GLY A 23 -0.61 -5.62 -0.63
C GLY A 23 -0.19 -4.28 -0.06
N PHE A 24 -0.96 -3.83 0.92
CA PHE A 24 -0.57 -2.69 1.72
C PHE A 24 0.54 -3.14 2.67
N ASP A 25 1.75 -2.58 2.53
CA ASP A 25 2.89 -2.94 3.37
C ASP A 25 2.63 -2.55 4.83
N GLU A 26 2.95 -3.46 5.77
CA GLU A 26 2.80 -3.26 7.22
C GLU A 26 3.52 -2.00 7.72
N ARG A 27 4.58 -1.57 7.04
CA ARG A 27 5.30 -0.32 7.35
C ARG A 27 4.42 0.93 7.24
N TYR A 28 3.28 0.84 6.57
CA TYR A 28 2.30 1.91 6.44
C TYR A 28 1.10 1.74 7.39
N GLU A 29 1.00 0.64 8.13
CA GLU A 29 -0.06 0.41 9.11
C GLU A 29 0.13 1.28 10.35
N ARG A 30 -0.96 1.84 10.87
CA ARG A 30 -0.97 2.63 12.10
C ARG A 30 -2.08 2.16 13.03
N ASP A 31 -1.77 2.11 14.31
CA ASP A 31 -2.70 1.79 15.39
C ASP A 31 -3.60 2.98 15.77
N TYR A 32 -3.47 4.10 15.07
CA TYR A 32 -4.27 5.31 15.26
C TYR A 32 -4.89 5.80 13.96
N ASN A 33 -5.86 6.69 14.11
CA ASN A 33 -6.49 7.37 12.99
C ASN A 33 -5.61 8.50 12.44
N ILE A 34 -5.19 8.37 11.18
CA ILE A 34 -4.33 9.31 10.47
C ILE A 34 -4.99 10.67 10.16
N PHE A 35 -6.33 10.77 10.25
CA PHE A 35 -7.09 12.01 10.07
C PHE A 35 -7.29 12.79 11.37
N ASN A 36 -7.01 12.19 12.52
CA ASN A 36 -7.20 12.87 13.80
C ASN A 36 -6.30 14.11 13.87
N PRO A 37 -6.82 15.32 14.15
CA PRO A 37 -6.02 16.54 14.17
C PRO A 37 -4.79 16.48 15.07
N VAL A 38 -4.87 15.77 16.20
CA VAL A 38 -3.72 15.60 17.12
C VAL A 38 -2.60 14.76 16.51
N ASN A 39 -2.91 13.91 15.53
CA ASN A 39 -1.94 13.04 14.86
C ASN A 39 -1.35 13.68 13.60
N LYS A 40 -1.85 14.84 13.15
CA LYS A 40 -1.48 15.45 11.86
C LYS A 40 0.04 15.62 11.66
N TYR A 41 0.76 15.90 12.75
CA TYR A 41 2.20 16.14 12.73
C TYR A 41 3.01 15.01 13.39
N GLN A 42 2.38 13.89 13.72
CA GLN A 42 3.11 12.68 14.12
C GLN A 42 4.09 12.30 13.00
N SER A 43 5.31 11.92 13.38
CA SER A 43 6.37 11.59 12.42
C SER A 43 6.02 10.41 11.54
N ASP A 44 5.26 9.46 12.08
CA ASP A 44 4.83 8.26 11.37
C ASP A 44 3.49 8.44 10.65
N ASN A 45 2.78 9.57 10.83
CA ASN A 45 1.50 9.79 10.15
C ASN A 45 1.75 10.01 8.66
N PRO A 46 1.27 9.13 7.77
CA PRO A 46 1.47 9.25 6.32
C PRO A 46 1.04 10.59 5.73
N LEU A 47 0.02 11.23 6.30
CA LEU A 47 -0.53 12.51 5.85
C LEU A 47 0.18 13.73 6.44
N ASN A 48 1.24 13.53 7.22
CA ASN A 48 2.07 14.62 7.69
C ASN A 48 2.64 15.38 6.47
N PRO A 49 2.46 16.71 6.38
CA PRO A 49 2.91 17.49 5.22
C PRO A 49 4.39 17.31 4.87
N VAL A 50 5.25 17.04 5.88
CA VAL A 50 6.69 16.81 5.70
C VAL A 50 6.97 15.55 4.86
N ASN A 51 6.08 14.56 4.91
CA ASN A 51 6.26 13.28 4.20
C ASN A 51 6.26 13.39 2.68
N THR A 52 5.83 14.53 2.13
CA THR A 52 5.97 14.81 0.68
C THR A 52 7.46 14.85 0.27
N TYR A 53 8.35 15.14 1.21
CA TYR A 53 9.79 15.26 0.98
C TYR A 53 10.59 14.07 1.54
N ASP A 54 9.94 13.17 2.27
CA ASP A 54 10.57 11.96 2.84
C ASP A 54 10.72 10.91 1.74
N PRO A 55 11.94 10.46 1.38
CA PRO A 55 12.16 9.47 0.33
C PRO A 55 11.59 8.08 0.66
N ASP A 56 11.20 7.78 1.90
CA ASP A 56 10.64 6.48 2.28
C ASP A 56 9.09 6.51 2.40
N SER A 57 8.50 7.70 2.34
CA SER A 57 7.06 7.91 2.42
C SER A 57 6.32 7.38 1.19
N ALA A 58 5.19 6.70 1.40
CA ALA A 58 4.29 6.30 0.32
C ALA A 58 3.74 7.49 -0.49
N PHE A 59 3.71 8.68 0.12
CA PHE A 59 3.15 9.91 -0.47
C PHE A 59 4.21 10.78 -1.13
N ASN A 60 5.48 10.40 -1.06
CA ASN A 60 6.50 11.03 -1.87
C ASN A 60 6.19 10.76 -3.35
N PRO A 61 6.10 11.80 -4.20
CA PRO A 61 5.81 11.64 -5.62
C PRO A 61 6.75 10.68 -6.37
N ILE A 62 8.02 10.60 -5.93
CA ILE A 62 9.03 9.73 -6.53
C ILE A 62 8.68 8.25 -6.32
N ASN A 63 8.06 7.92 -5.19
CA ASN A 63 7.74 6.54 -4.82
C ASN A 63 6.45 6.03 -5.46
N ARG A 64 5.72 6.86 -6.21
CA ARG A 64 4.42 6.49 -6.79
C ARG A 64 4.47 5.22 -7.64
N TYR A 65 5.62 4.87 -8.21
CA TYR A 65 5.77 3.69 -9.06
C TYR A 65 6.58 2.56 -8.40
N ASP A 66 6.96 2.70 -7.13
CA ASP A 66 7.57 1.61 -6.36
C ASP A 66 6.57 0.44 -6.28
N PRO A 67 6.96 -0.79 -6.68
CA PRO A 67 6.12 -1.97 -6.59
C PRO A 67 5.54 -2.26 -5.20
N GLY A 68 6.18 -1.79 -4.12
CA GLY A 68 5.69 -1.97 -2.74
C GLY A 68 4.82 -0.80 -2.23
N ASN A 69 4.66 0.28 -3.00
CA ASN A 69 3.95 1.46 -2.53
C ASN A 69 2.43 1.26 -2.65
N PRO A 70 1.63 1.45 -1.57
CA PRO A 70 0.17 1.30 -1.63
C PRO A 70 -0.53 2.33 -2.54
N THR A 71 0.11 3.46 -2.82
CA THR A 71 -0.38 4.48 -3.77
C THR A 71 -0.01 4.19 -5.23
N ASN A 72 0.73 3.10 -5.48
CA ASN A 72 1.06 2.68 -6.82
C ASN A 72 -0.22 2.42 -7.63
N PRO A 73 -0.32 2.93 -8.87
CA PRO A 73 -1.50 2.76 -9.69
C PRO A 73 -1.95 1.31 -9.90
N ILE A 74 -1.04 0.34 -9.81
CA ILE A 74 -1.35 -1.08 -9.88
C ILE A 74 -1.84 -1.58 -8.51
N ASN A 75 -1.14 -1.25 -7.43
CA ASN A 75 -1.44 -1.73 -6.09
C ASN A 75 -2.76 -1.21 -5.53
N GLN A 76 -3.20 0.00 -5.92
CA GLN A 76 -4.49 0.54 -5.48
C GLN A 76 -5.68 -0.36 -5.86
N TYR A 77 -5.56 -1.22 -6.87
CA TYR A 77 -6.64 -2.13 -7.26
C TYR A 77 -6.65 -3.45 -6.48
N SER A 78 -5.68 -3.68 -5.60
CA SER A 78 -5.71 -4.84 -4.71
C SER A 78 -6.90 -4.77 -3.77
N SER A 79 -7.56 -5.91 -3.53
CA SER A 79 -8.79 -5.98 -2.75
C SER A 79 -8.61 -5.58 -1.29
N ASN A 80 -7.40 -5.74 -0.74
CA ASN A 80 -7.07 -5.39 0.63
C ASN A 80 -6.50 -3.97 0.79
N ASN A 81 -6.23 -3.27 -0.30
CA ASN A 81 -5.66 -1.93 -0.27
C ASN A 81 -6.72 -0.88 0.13
N PRO A 82 -6.49 -0.06 1.17
CA PRO A 82 -7.40 1.01 1.56
C PRO A 82 -7.66 2.06 0.47
N PHE A 83 -6.71 2.26 -0.46
CA PHE A 83 -6.84 3.17 -1.59
C PHE A 83 -7.70 2.62 -2.73
N ASN A 84 -8.19 1.38 -2.61
CA ASN A 84 -9.05 0.79 -3.62
C ASN A 84 -10.34 1.60 -3.80
N PRO A 85 -10.59 2.14 -5.02
CA PRO A 85 -11.74 3.01 -5.25
C PRO A 85 -13.08 2.30 -5.03
N VAL A 86 -13.15 0.98 -5.23
CA VAL A 86 -14.35 0.17 -4.99
C VAL A 86 -14.70 0.16 -3.50
N ASN A 87 -13.70 0.22 -2.63
CA ASN A 87 -13.87 0.07 -1.18
C ASN A 87 -13.93 1.40 -0.44
N ARG A 88 -13.91 2.56 -1.12
CA ARG A 88 -13.82 3.89 -0.49
C ARG A 88 -14.85 4.12 0.61
N TYR A 89 -16.06 3.60 0.46
CA TYR A 89 -17.17 3.75 1.41
C TYR A 89 -17.46 2.48 2.21
N HIS A 90 -16.62 1.45 2.08
CA HIS A 90 -16.75 0.26 2.90
C HIS A 90 -16.57 0.65 4.39
N PRO A 91 -17.39 0.14 5.31
CA PRO A 91 -17.27 0.49 6.74
C PRO A 91 -15.89 0.21 7.31
N ASP A 92 -15.27 -0.89 6.89
CA ASP A 92 -13.94 -1.30 7.35
C ASP A 92 -12.78 -0.61 6.64
N ASN A 93 -13.06 0.26 5.64
CA ASN A 93 -12.00 1.03 5.01
C ASN A 93 -11.49 2.11 5.95
N PRO A 94 -10.20 2.12 6.33
CA PRO A 94 -9.68 3.17 7.20
C PRO A 94 -9.70 4.55 6.55
N LEU A 95 -9.72 4.64 5.21
CA LEU A 95 -9.87 5.88 4.44
C LEU A 95 -11.33 6.28 4.19
N ASN A 96 -12.30 5.56 4.77
CA ASN A 96 -13.69 5.97 4.72
C ASN A 96 -13.83 7.40 5.27
N PRO A 97 -14.50 8.33 4.54
CA PRO A 97 -14.64 9.72 4.98
C PRO A 97 -15.22 9.90 6.39
N VAL A 98 -16.05 8.95 6.85
CA VAL A 98 -16.63 8.96 8.20
C VAL A 98 -15.55 8.83 9.28
N ASN A 99 -14.43 8.18 8.99
CA ASN A 99 -13.37 7.97 9.97
C ASN A 99 -12.72 9.28 10.40
N LYS A 100 -12.82 10.37 9.64
CA LYS A 100 -12.38 11.70 10.10
C LYS A 100 -13.01 12.12 11.43
N PHE A 101 -14.16 11.54 11.77
CA PHE A 101 -14.91 11.82 12.99
C PHE A 101 -14.83 10.70 14.04
N ASN A 102 -14.13 9.59 13.75
CA ASN A 102 -13.97 8.48 14.68
C ASN A 102 -12.48 8.26 15.01
N PRO A 103 -11.98 8.78 16.14
CA PRO A 103 -10.56 8.71 16.47
C PRO A 103 -10.04 7.30 16.74
N ALA A 104 -10.93 6.31 16.95
CA ALA A 104 -10.57 4.95 17.32
C ALA A 104 -10.28 4.02 16.12
N VAL A 105 -10.44 4.51 14.89
CA VAL A 105 -10.22 3.68 13.69
C VAL A 105 -8.74 3.68 13.31
N PRO A 106 -8.05 2.53 13.32
CA PRO A 106 -6.67 2.43 12.87
C PRO A 106 -6.57 2.60 11.35
N PHE A 107 -5.37 2.87 10.83
CA PHE A 107 -5.09 2.87 9.40
C PHE A 107 -4.41 1.55 9.01
N ALA A 108 -5.14 0.62 8.39
CA ALA A 108 -4.67 -0.74 8.09
C ALA A 108 -5.36 -1.34 6.84
N PRO A 109 -4.83 -2.43 6.24
CA PRO A 109 -5.50 -3.15 5.17
C PRO A 109 -6.92 -3.59 5.56
N LEU A 110 -7.79 -3.73 4.56
CA LEU A 110 -9.21 -4.04 4.76
C LEU A 110 -9.48 -5.42 5.41
N ASP A 111 -8.56 -6.36 5.22
CA ASP A 111 -8.64 -7.72 5.75
C ASP A 111 -7.88 -7.91 7.07
N GLY A 112 -7.26 -6.85 7.62
CA GLY A 112 -6.76 -6.79 8.99
C GLY A 112 -5.74 -7.85 9.40
N LYS A 113 -5.24 -8.66 8.47
CA LYS A 113 -4.17 -9.62 8.72
C LYS A 113 -2.85 -8.88 8.70
N ARG A 114 -2.45 -8.37 9.86
CA ARG A 114 -1.02 -8.28 10.19
C ARG A 114 -0.45 -9.67 9.95
N ARG A 115 0.47 -9.83 9.00
CA ARG A 115 1.11 -11.14 8.79
C ARG A 115 2.06 -11.45 9.95
#